data_AF-A0A8T6V887-F1
#
_entry.id   AF-A0A8T6V887-F1
#
_cell.length_a   1.000
_cell.length_b   1.000
_cell.length_c   1.000
_cell.angle_alpha   90.00
_cell.angle_beta   90.00
_cell.angle_gamma   90.00
#
_symmetry.space_group_name_H-M   'P 1'
#
loop_
_entity.id
_entity.type
_entity.pdbx_description
1 polymer ?
#
loop_
_entity_poly.entity_id
_entity_poly.type
_entity_poly.pdbx_seq_one_letter_code
_entity_poly.pdbx_strand_id
1 'polypeptide(L)' 'MMKYLGVDLSVNGKSIKISKSDGFKAADILVPSDFSTAAFFIVAALINPDSEILIKNVGVNPYRTGALEV' A
#
# COMPACT_ATOMS: atom_id res chain seq x y z
N MET A 1 -3.40 -0.14 -8.87
CA MET A 1 -2.71 0.15 -10.15
C MET A 1 -3.68 0.31 -11.31
N MET A 2 -4.39 -0.74 -11.77
CA MET A 2 -5.25 -0.66 -12.97
C MET A 2 -6.26 0.49 -12.95
N LYS A 3 -6.96 0.69 -11.82
CA LYS A 3 -7.89 1.82 -11.64
C LYS A 3 -7.21 3.20 -11.80
N TYR A 4 -5.97 3.34 -11.32
CA TYR A 4 -5.18 4.56 -11.46
C TYR A 4 -4.77 4.82 -12.91
N LEU A 5 -4.51 3.75 -13.67
CA LEU A 5 -4.24 3.78 -15.11
C LEU A 5 -5.51 3.90 -15.98
N GLY A 6 -6.66 4.22 -15.38
CA GLY A 6 -7.90 4.50 -16.10
C GLY A 6 -8.75 3.29 -16.47
N VAL A 7 -8.48 2.11 -15.92
CA VAL A 7 -9.32 0.92 -16.12
C VAL A 7 -10.55 0.99 -15.22
N ASP A 8 -11.73 0.78 -15.82
CA ASP A 8 -12.97 0.61 -15.06
C ASP A 8 -12.99 -0.75 -14.34
N LEU A 9 -12.87 -0.68 -13.01
CA LEU A 9 -12.76 -1.83 -12.11
C LEU A 9 -13.65 -1.59 -10.90
N SER A 10 -14.46 -2.60 -10.58
CA SER A 10 -15.29 -2.64 -9.37
C SER A 10 -14.91 -3.84 -8.49
N VAL A 11 -14.99 -3.63 -7.17
CA VAL A 11 -14.73 -4.66 -6.17
C VAL A 11 -15.97 -4.79 -5.29
N ASN A 12 -16.50 -6.01 -5.18
CA ASN A 12 -17.60 -6.34 -4.29
C ASN A 12 -17.21 -7.57 -3.46
N GLY A 13 -16.79 -7.33 -2.21
CA GLY A 13 -16.25 -8.36 -1.34
C GLY A 13 -15.05 -9.06 -1.98
N LYS A 14 -15.21 -10.36 -2.27
CA LYS A 14 -14.18 -11.19 -2.93
C LYS A 14 -14.33 -11.26 -4.46
N SER A 15 -15.33 -10.57 -5.03
CA SER A 15 -15.55 -10.50 -6.46
C SER A 15 -14.95 -9.22 -7.04
N ILE A 16 -14.16 -9.36 -8.11
CA ILE A 16 -13.58 -8.25 -8.85
C ILE A 16 -14.12 -8.33 -10.28
N LYS A 17 -14.71 -7.25 -10.78
CA LYS A 17 -15.18 -7.13 -12.17
C LYS A 17 -14.42 -6.02 -12.88
N ILE A 18 -14.06 -6.29 -14.13
CA ILE A 18 -13.34 -5.37 -15.00
C ILE A 18 -14.17 -5.22 -16.27
N SER A 19 -14.46 -3.99 -16.66
CA SER A 19 -15.13 -3.69 -17.93
C SER A 19 -14.13 -3.68 -19.08
N LYS A 20 -14.59 -3.78 -20.33
CA LYS A 20 -13.73 -3.57 -21.49
C LYS A 20 -13.05 -2.19 -21.36
N SER A 21 -11.73 -2.16 -21.47
CA SER A 21 -10.93 -0.95 -21.48
C SER A 21 -10.35 -0.72 -22.88
N ASP A 22 -10.27 0.54 -23.31
CA ASP A 22 -9.62 0.93 -24.57
C ASP A 22 -8.09 1.03 -24.45
N GLY A 23 -7.54 0.68 -23.28
CA GLY A 23 -6.11 0.64 -23.01
C GLY A 23 -5.77 1.10 -21.59
N PHE A 24 -4.49 1.38 -21.35
CA PHE A 24 -4.01 2.02 -20.12
C PHE A 24 -3.64 3.46 -20.42
N LYS A 25 -3.96 4.36 -19.48
CA LYS A 25 -3.50 5.75 -19.53
C LYS A 25 -2.13 5.83 -18.84
N ALA A 26 -1.15 6.38 -19.55
CA ALA A 26 0.13 6.70 -18.95
C ALA A 26 -0.06 7.72 -17.81
N ALA A 27 0.66 7.50 -16.71
CA ALA A 27 0.64 8.37 -15.55
C ALA A 27 1.97 8.24 -14.81
N ASP A 28 2.39 9.32 -14.17
CA ASP A 28 3.50 9.26 -13.23
C ASP A 28 3.05 8.47 -12.00
N ILE A 29 3.90 7.51 -11.58
CA ILE A 29 3.64 6.63 -10.44
C ILE A 29 4.77 6.82 -9.44
N LEU A 30 4.45 7.41 -8.29
CA LEU A 30 5.31 7.34 -7.13
C LEU A 30 5.07 6.01 -6.42
N VAL A 31 6.05 5.12 -6.44
CA VAL A 31 5.96 3.82 -5.77
C VAL A 31 6.21 4.02 -4.26
N PRO A 32 5.28 3.58 -3.38
CA PRO A 32 5.52 3.65 -1.94
C PRO A 32 6.55 2.60 -1.50
N SER A 33 7.26 2.91 -0.43
CA SER A 33 8.13 1.95 0.28
C SER A 33 7.31 0.79 0.86
N ASP A 34 7.92 -0.41 0.91
CA ASP A 34 7.23 -1.61 1.37
C ASP A 34 6.95 -1.57 2.88
N PHE A 35 5.69 -1.76 3.25
CA PHE A 35 5.26 -1.89 4.63
C PHE A 35 5.92 -3.09 5.33
N SER A 36 6.12 -4.21 4.62
CA SER A 36 6.74 -5.39 5.22
C SER A 36 8.17 -5.11 5.70
N THR A 37 8.92 -4.27 4.99
CA THR A 37 10.25 -3.82 5.41
C THR A 37 10.16 -2.79 6.54
N ALA A 38 9.21 -1.84 6.46
CA ALA A 38 8.99 -0.85 7.50
C ALA A 38 8.64 -1.48 8.86
N ALA A 39 7.90 -2.60 8.86
CA ALA A 39 7.52 -3.32 10.06
C ALA A 39 8.72 -3.72 10.94
N PHE A 40 9.86 -4.10 10.34
CA PHE A 40 11.07 -4.42 11.12
C PHE A 40 11.60 -3.22 11.89
N PHE A 41 11.61 -2.04 11.27
CA PHE A 41 12.04 -0.81 11.91
C PHE A 41 11.04 -0.35 12.98
N ILE A 42 9.74 -0.50 12.73
CA ILE A 42 8.69 -0.22 13.72
C ILE A 42 8.91 -1.08 14.97
N VAL A 43 9.07 -2.41 14.80
CA VAL A 43 9.33 -3.31 15.93
C VAL A 43 10.63 -2.96 16.64
N ALA A 44 11.70 -2.64 15.90
CA ALA A 44 12.97 -2.24 16.50
C ALA A 44 12.85 -0.98 17.38
N ALA A 45 12.08 0.02 16.94
CA ALA A 45 11.81 1.22 17.73
C ALA A 45 10.92 0.94 18.95
N LEU A 46 9.96 0.01 18.84
CA LEU A 46 9.09 -0.36 19.96
C LEU A 46 9.84 -1.09 21.09
N ILE A 47 10.85 -1.90 20.76
CA ILE A 47 11.59 -2.70 21.76
C ILE A 47 12.83 -1.98 22.30
N ASN A 48 13.23 -0.85 21.73
CA ASN A 48 14.41 -0.10 22.16
C ASN A 48 13.97 1.20 22.88
N PRO A 49 14.22 1.32 24.20
CA PRO A 49 13.85 2.50 24.98
C PRO A 49 14.35 3.81 24.37
N ASP A 50 13.58 4.88 24.57
CA ASP A 50 13.90 6.24 24.11
C ASP A 50 14.14 6.38 22.59
N SER A 51 13.66 5.42 21.78
CA SER A 51 13.75 5.48 20.32
C SER A 51 12.67 6.35 19.70
N GLU A 52 13.06 7.10 18.68
CA GLU A 52 12.15 7.82 17.80
C GLU A 52 12.58 7.63 16.34
N ILE A 53 11.65 7.24 15.48
CA ILE A 53 11.91 7.05 14.05
C ILE A 53 10.81 7.66 13.19
N LEU A 54 11.19 8.22 12.04
CA LEU A 54 10.28 8.67 11.00
C LEU A 54 10.55 7.88 9.70
N ILE A 55 9.65 6.96 9.36
CA ILE A 55 9.73 6.21 8.09
C ILE A 55 8.84 6.89 7.05
N LYS A 56 9.46 7.42 5.99
CA LYS A 56 8.75 8.22 4.96
C LYS A 56 8.21 7.35 3.84
N ASN A 57 7.10 7.78 3.24
CA ASN A 57 6.50 7.21 2.02
C ASN A 57 6.21 5.70 2.11
N VAL A 58 5.84 5.17 3.28
CA VAL A 58 5.46 3.76 3.44
C VAL A 58 4.04 3.52 2.93
N GLY A 59 3.84 2.44 2.19
CA GLY A 59 2.53 2.05 1.68
C GLY A 59 1.61 1.58 2.80
N VAL A 60 0.54 2.33 3.06
CA VAL A 60 -0.48 2.01 4.08
C VAL A 60 -1.73 1.36 3.48
N ASN A 61 -1.54 0.39 2.59
CA ASN A 61 -2.66 -0.36 2.01
C ASN A 61 -3.38 -1.17 3.12
N PRO A 62 -4.69 -1.00 3.36
CA PRO A 62 -5.41 -1.69 4.43
C PRO A 62 -5.25 -3.23 4.43
N TYR A 63 -5.03 -3.84 3.27
CA TYR A 63 -4.80 -5.29 3.15
C TYR A 63 -3.36 -5.71 3.47
N ARG A 64 -2.48 -4.78 3.84
CA ARG A 64 -1.04 -4.99 4.11
C ARG A 64 -0.57 -4.39 5.43
N THR A 65 -1.40 -3.63 6.14
CA THR A 65 -1.03 -2.87 7.35
C THR A 65 -1.27 -3.62 8.66
N GLY A 66 -1.44 -4.95 8.64
CA GLY A 66 -1.81 -5.72 9.83
C GLY A 66 -0.89 -5.52 11.05
N ALA A 67 0.39 -5.18 10.85
CA ALA A 67 1.32 -4.90 11.95
C ALA A 67 1.05 -3.57 12.69
N LEU A 68 0.17 -2.69 12.19
CA LEU A 68 -0.28 -1.48 12.89
C LEU A 68 -1.56 -1.69 13.72
N GLU A 69 -2.29 -2.78 13.48
CA GLU A 69 -3.58 -3.07 14.12
C GLU A 69 -3.44 -4.00 15.34
N VAL A 70 -2.21 -4.36 15.70
CA VAL A 70 -1.86 -5.29 16.79
C VAL A 70 -1.87 -4.59 18.14
#